data_AF-J6I7S5-F1
#
_entry.id   AF-J6I7S5-F1
#
_cell.length_a   1.000
_cell.length_b   1.000
_cell.length_c   1.000
_cell.angle_alpha   90.00
_cell.angle_beta   90.00
_cell.angle_gamma   90.00
#
_symmetry.space_group_name_H-M   'P 1'
#
loop_
_entity.id
_entity.type
_entity.pdbx_description
1 polymer ?
#
loop_
_entity_poly.entity_id
_entity_poly.type
_entity_poly.pdbx_seq_one_letter_code
_entity_poly.pdbx_strand_id
1 'polypeptide(L)'
;MYMKTILKQILAVSVLSITTIPAIAQHYFSDAQKAEWLKKAQENTPELFYTTIKPEIQVDIVADKQSFQGYKAVNPRKAEGLYSESFKGKSGIVLDLGDHYTGYFTFRVEEFQSDSDAPIRLKFTFAEVPAELRIPFDPYKGTISRAWLQDEVVTIEQLPATIKIPRRLSCRYLQIDILGDSQYAQYRISNMKFVAQTSAKGAPAALATSDKLLQDIDKVSQKTLKECMQTVFEDGPKRDHRLWIGDLYLQMLADNYTFQNRALAKRCLYILAGLCKDDGYLNHTIFETPVPHPQVVPILLYEYALIYNATLNDYLQETHDTQTALDLWPVAKRQIEKIPSLLDKDGLFDPEKANKQGLWQLVDWQESLDRQASEQGIYIFALEQTYQLAKTLGKEKEVAHVPALIKQMKKGAMKLYDKQKGVFVSGKDRQVSYASQTWMVLAKTVGKEQGREILSRVFADAKAVKPGSPYLYHYVIQAMVDTGMGKEAKEAVKNYWGGMVQKGADTFWEVYDPDNDFISPYQFAPVNSYCHAWSCTPIYFIRKYPEIFQK
;
A
#
# COMPACT_ATOMS: atom_id res chain seq x y z
N MET A 1 -53.05 -6.07 -57.34
CA MET A 1 -54.41 -6.62 -57.10
C MET A 1 -54.28 -7.79 -56.14
N TYR A 2 -54.04 -7.48 -54.85
CA TYR A 2 -55.02 -7.71 -53.79
C TYR A 2 -55.71 -9.08 -53.91
N MET A 3 -55.15 -10.10 -53.26
CA MET A 3 -55.96 -11.25 -52.85
C MET A 3 -55.29 -12.06 -51.74
N LYS A 4 -56.00 -12.09 -50.61
CA LYS A 4 -56.17 -13.24 -49.69
C LYS A 4 -54.97 -13.68 -48.88
N THR A 5 -54.83 -13.15 -47.66
CA THR A 5 -54.89 -13.99 -46.43
C THR A 5 -55.00 -13.12 -45.16
N ILE A 6 -56.15 -12.50 -44.89
CA ILE A 6 -56.44 -11.97 -43.54
C ILE A 6 -57.93 -12.19 -43.26
N LEU A 7 -58.32 -13.42 -42.93
CA LEU A 7 -59.54 -13.69 -42.16
C LEU A 7 -59.53 -15.15 -41.68
N LYS A 8 -58.70 -15.44 -40.68
CA LYS A 8 -58.81 -16.60 -39.77
C LYS A 8 -57.78 -16.43 -38.67
N GLN A 9 -58.16 -15.71 -37.61
CA GLN A 9 -57.66 -15.79 -36.22
C GLN A 9 -58.09 -14.51 -35.49
N ILE A 10 -59.40 -14.31 -35.40
CA ILE A 10 -60.02 -13.56 -34.31
C ILE A 10 -60.43 -14.65 -33.30
N LEU A 11 -60.10 -14.45 -32.03
CA LEU A 11 -60.07 -15.40 -30.89
C LEU A 11 -58.80 -16.28 -30.81
N ALA A 12 -57.76 -15.73 -30.19
CA ALA A 12 -56.94 -16.39 -29.14
C ALA A 12 -55.65 -15.59 -28.86
N VAL A 13 -55.74 -14.36 -28.37
CA VAL A 13 -54.58 -13.70 -27.73
C VAL A 13 -55.08 -12.83 -26.58
N SER A 14 -55.46 -13.48 -25.49
CA SER A 14 -55.66 -12.82 -24.20
C SER A 14 -55.13 -13.75 -23.11
N VAL A 15 -53.81 -13.91 -22.98
CA VAL A 15 -53.11 -14.33 -21.75
C VAL A 15 -51.60 -14.05 -21.95
N LEU A 16 -50.95 -13.51 -20.90
CA LEU A 16 -49.49 -13.40 -20.68
C LEU A 16 -48.72 -12.24 -21.36
N SER A 17 -49.06 -11.02 -20.97
CA SER A 17 -48.04 -9.97 -20.82
C SER A 17 -47.52 -10.02 -19.38
N ILE A 18 -46.61 -10.95 -19.07
CA ILE A 18 -45.75 -10.79 -17.89
C ILE A 18 -44.78 -9.68 -18.25
N THR A 19 -45.09 -8.47 -17.82
CA THR A 19 -44.08 -7.44 -17.64
C THR A 19 -43.13 -7.97 -16.59
N THR A 20 -42.01 -8.54 -17.02
CA THR A 20 -40.85 -8.75 -16.16
C THR A 20 -40.37 -7.36 -15.75
N ILE A 21 -40.90 -6.85 -14.64
CA ILE A 21 -40.26 -5.77 -13.91
C ILE A 21 -38.86 -6.31 -13.59
N PRO A 22 -37.77 -5.73 -14.12
CA PRO A 22 -36.45 -6.15 -13.68
C PRO A 22 -36.44 -5.96 -12.16
N ALA A 23 -36.24 -7.04 -11.41
CA ALA A 23 -36.04 -6.95 -9.99
C ALA A 23 -34.88 -5.97 -9.79
N ILE A 24 -35.17 -4.76 -9.32
CA ILE A 24 -34.16 -3.79 -8.94
C ILE A 24 -33.39 -4.52 -7.82
N ALA A 25 -32.17 -4.95 -8.12
CA ALA A 25 -31.32 -5.60 -7.13
C ALA A 25 -31.16 -4.60 -5.98
N GLN A 26 -31.79 -4.90 -4.85
CA GLN A 26 -31.76 -4.00 -3.70
C GLN A 26 -30.33 -4.00 -3.15
N HIS A 27 -29.66 -2.84 -3.15
CA HIS A 27 -28.34 -2.69 -2.54
C HIS A 27 -28.43 -3.06 -1.04
N TYR A 28 -27.42 -3.79 -0.53
CA TYR A 28 -27.37 -4.19 0.89
C TYR A 28 -27.41 -2.99 1.83
N PHE A 29 -26.67 -1.93 1.47
CA PHE A 29 -26.79 -0.60 2.08
C PHE A 29 -27.49 0.34 1.09
N SER A 30 -28.43 1.14 1.58
CA SER A 30 -29.14 2.10 0.74
C SER A 30 -28.19 3.17 0.19
N ASP A 31 -28.52 3.74 -0.96
CA ASP A 31 -27.73 4.83 -1.56
C ASP A 31 -27.64 6.04 -0.62
N ALA A 32 -28.70 6.31 0.16
CA ALA A 32 -28.70 7.36 1.16
C ALA A 32 -27.68 7.11 2.28
N GLN A 33 -27.54 5.86 2.74
CA GLN A 33 -26.56 5.49 3.76
C GLN A 33 -25.13 5.59 3.21
N LYS A 34 -24.89 5.09 1.99
CA LYS A 34 -23.60 5.22 1.32
C LYS A 34 -23.22 6.70 1.10
N ALA A 35 -24.17 7.53 0.68
CA ALA A 35 -23.97 8.97 0.49
C ALA A 35 -23.64 9.70 1.79
N GLU A 36 -24.27 9.34 2.90
CA GLU A 36 -23.95 9.92 4.22
C GLU A 36 -22.53 9.56 4.66
N TRP A 37 -22.08 8.31 4.45
CA TRP A 37 -20.68 7.94 4.71
C TRP A 37 -19.70 8.71 3.82
N LEU A 38 -19.99 8.87 2.52
CA LEU A 38 -19.15 9.68 1.63
C LEU A 38 -19.11 11.15 2.05
N LYS A 39 -20.22 11.70 2.55
CA LYS A 39 -20.26 13.06 3.10
C LYS A 39 -19.36 13.17 4.34
N LYS A 40 -19.44 12.23 5.28
CA LYS A 40 -18.55 12.19 6.46
C LYS A 40 -17.09 12.01 6.06
N ALA A 41 -16.80 11.21 5.03
CA ALA A 41 -15.46 11.12 4.47
C ALA A 41 -14.98 12.48 3.96
N GLN A 42 -15.82 13.20 3.20
CA GLN A 42 -15.52 14.52 2.66
C GLN A 42 -15.28 15.57 3.75
N GLU A 43 -16.10 15.58 4.80
CA GLU A 43 -15.93 16.47 5.97
C GLU A 43 -14.62 16.23 6.74
N ASN A 44 -14.04 15.03 6.60
CA ASN A 44 -12.77 14.65 7.24
C ASN A 44 -11.57 14.66 6.27
N THR A 45 -11.68 15.33 5.11
CA THR A 45 -10.53 15.56 4.23
C THR A 45 -9.49 16.41 4.96
N PRO A 46 -8.25 15.93 5.16
CA PRO A 46 -7.24 16.73 5.81
C PRO A 46 -6.75 17.84 4.88
N GLU A 47 -6.23 18.92 5.46
CA GLU A 47 -5.44 19.89 4.72
C GLU A 47 -4.09 19.30 4.33
N LEU A 48 -3.56 19.72 3.18
CA LEU A 48 -2.20 19.41 2.75
C LEU A 48 -1.27 20.57 3.11
N PHE A 49 -0.11 20.24 3.69
CA PHE A 49 0.99 21.16 3.96
C PHE A 49 1.99 21.12 2.82
N TYR A 50 2.49 22.29 2.42
CA TYR A 50 3.39 22.42 1.28
C TYR A 50 4.77 22.93 1.72
N THR A 51 5.83 22.32 1.20
CA THR A 51 7.22 22.74 1.43
C THR A 51 7.91 22.95 0.08
N THR A 52 8.55 24.10 -0.13
CA THR A 52 9.32 24.35 -1.34
C THR A 52 10.77 23.89 -1.15
N ILE A 53 11.19 22.93 -1.96
CA ILE A 53 12.56 22.43 -2.04
C ILE A 53 13.21 23.03 -3.28
N LYS A 54 14.41 23.59 -3.12
CA LYS A 54 15.24 24.08 -4.22
C LYS A 54 16.29 23.01 -4.55
N PRO A 55 16.42 22.58 -5.82
CA PRO A 55 17.49 21.67 -6.20
C PRO A 55 18.86 22.37 -6.15
N GLU A 56 19.56 22.29 -5.03
CA GLU A 56 20.83 23.01 -4.81
C GLU A 56 22.07 22.11 -4.93
N ILE A 57 21.86 20.80 -5.09
CA ILE A 57 22.93 19.80 -5.16
C ILE A 57 22.87 19.12 -6.53
N GLN A 58 24.00 19.15 -7.24
CA GLN A 58 24.23 18.33 -8.43
C GLN A 58 25.10 17.13 -8.05
N VAL A 59 24.81 15.96 -8.63
CA VAL A 59 25.53 14.71 -8.39
C VAL A 59 25.83 14.00 -9.71
N ASP A 60 26.72 13.02 -9.66
CA ASP A 60 26.92 12.05 -10.75
C ASP A 60 26.37 10.68 -10.30
N ILE A 61 25.63 9.99 -11.18
CA ILE A 61 25.22 8.60 -10.91
C ILE A 61 26.18 7.65 -11.62
N VAL A 62 26.88 6.85 -10.83
CA VAL A 62 27.92 5.90 -11.28
C VAL A 62 27.54 4.47 -10.96
N ALA A 63 28.06 3.53 -11.76
CA ALA A 63 27.92 2.11 -11.46
C ALA A 63 28.77 1.74 -10.23
N ASP A 64 28.17 1.00 -9.30
CA ASP A 64 28.82 0.47 -8.11
C ASP A 64 28.15 -0.84 -7.68
N LYS A 65 28.82 -1.98 -7.89
CA LYS A 65 28.30 -3.32 -7.62
C LYS A 65 27.97 -3.58 -6.14
N GLN A 66 28.49 -2.78 -5.22
CA GLN A 66 28.20 -2.91 -3.78
C GLN A 66 27.00 -2.07 -3.33
N SER A 67 26.53 -1.15 -4.18
CA SER A 67 25.37 -0.32 -3.90
C SER A 67 24.09 -1.02 -4.34
N PHE A 68 22.98 -0.66 -3.70
CA PHE A 68 21.66 -1.19 -4.05
C PHE A 68 21.37 -1.01 -5.54
N GLN A 69 21.02 -2.12 -6.20
CA GLN A 69 20.76 -2.17 -7.64
C GLN A 69 21.93 -1.70 -8.53
N GLY A 70 23.16 -1.69 -7.98
CA GLY A 70 24.37 -1.47 -8.77
C GLY A 70 24.70 -0.01 -9.09
N TYR A 71 24.03 0.97 -8.47
CA TYR A 71 24.24 2.40 -8.74
C TYR A 71 24.23 3.25 -7.48
N LYS A 72 25.01 4.35 -7.49
CA LYS A 72 24.99 5.35 -6.42
C LYS A 72 25.23 6.76 -6.95
N ALA A 73 24.77 7.74 -6.18
CA ALA A 73 25.12 9.15 -6.37
C ALA A 73 26.48 9.45 -5.73
N VAL A 74 27.33 10.20 -6.43
CA VAL A 74 28.66 10.64 -5.98
C VAL A 74 28.93 12.10 -6.38
N ASN A 75 30.04 12.66 -5.91
CA ASN A 75 30.53 14.00 -6.25
C ASN A 75 29.49 15.12 -6.05
N PRO A 76 28.88 15.25 -4.85
CA PRO A 76 27.93 16.30 -4.57
C PRO A 76 28.60 17.68 -4.70
N ARG A 77 27.99 18.55 -5.49
CA ARG A 77 28.48 19.91 -5.75
C ARG A 77 27.31 20.90 -5.80
N LYS A 78 27.58 22.16 -5.47
CA LYS A 78 26.56 23.22 -5.54
C LYS A 78 26.07 23.40 -6.98
N ALA A 79 24.75 23.41 -7.16
CA ALA A 79 24.10 23.68 -8.43
C ALA A 79 23.97 25.19 -8.75
N GLU A 80 24.50 26.09 -7.90
CA GLU A 80 24.39 27.55 -8.07
C GLU A 80 24.79 28.03 -9.49
N GLY A 81 25.90 27.51 -10.03
CA GLY A 81 26.37 27.84 -11.39
C GLY A 81 25.45 27.35 -12.51
N LEU A 82 24.63 26.31 -12.27
CA LEU A 82 23.67 25.81 -13.24
C LEU A 82 22.58 26.85 -13.56
N TYR A 83 22.21 27.67 -12.57
CA TYR A 83 21.15 28.66 -12.68
C TYR A 83 21.60 29.98 -13.35
N SER A 84 22.90 30.25 -13.37
CA SER A 84 23.49 31.49 -13.89
C SER A 84 24.19 31.32 -15.24
N GLU A 85 24.24 30.10 -15.77
CA GLU A 85 24.92 29.78 -17.03
C GLU A 85 23.93 29.28 -18.10
N SER A 86 24.39 29.25 -19.35
CA SER A 86 23.67 28.60 -20.45
C SER A 86 23.56 27.09 -20.20
N PHE A 87 22.38 26.53 -20.48
CA PHE A 87 22.10 25.10 -20.48
C PHE A 87 22.47 24.41 -21.79
N LYS A 88 22.82 25.17 -22.84
CA LYS A 88 23.19 24.60 -24.14
C LYS A 88 24.32 23.58 -23.99
N GLY A 89 24.12 22.40 -24.55
CA GLY A 89 25.09 21.30 -24.48
C GLY A 89 25.25 20.62 -23.11
N LYS A 90 24.48 21.02 -22.09
CA LYS A 90 24.51 20.44 -20.73
C LYS A 90 23.40 19.42 -20.52
N SER A 91 23.41 18.34 -21.32
CA SER A 91 22.47 17.22 -21.18
C SER A 91 22.94 16.22 -20.11
N GLY A 92 22.02 15.47 -19.49
CA GLY A 92 22.32 14.46 -18.47
C GLY A 92 22.63 15.01 -17.08
N ILE A 93 22.20 16.24 -16.77
CA ILE A 93 22.41 16.86 -15.46
C ILE A 93 21.51 16.17 -14.43
N VAL A 94 22.12 15.70 -13.32
CA VAL A 94 21.38 15.08 -12.21
C VAL A 94 21.43 15.96 -10.98
N LEU A 95 20.25 16.27 -10.44
CA LEU A 95 20.05 17.04 -9.22
C LEU A 95 19.58 16.10 -8.11
N ASP A 96 20.15 16.25 -6.91
CA ASP A 96 19.73 15.56 -5.68
C ASP A 96 18.94 16.54 -4.82
N LEU A 97 17.70 16.21 -4.49
CA LEU A 97 16.86 17.00 -3.58
C LEU A 97 17.32 16.86 -2.11
N GLY A 98 18.22 15.93 -1.81
CA GLY A 98 18.80 15.66 -0.51
C GLY A 98 18.03 14.65 0.34
N ASP A 99 16.78 14.38 -0.02
CA ASP A 99 15.85 13.44 0.62
C ASP A 99 14.76 13.07 -0.40
N HIS A 100 13.91 12.10 -0.08
CA HIS A 100 12.74 11.73 -0.88
C HIS A 100 11.63 12.79 -0.76
N TYR A 101 10.94 13.16 -1.83
CA TYR A 101 9.79 14.06 -1.76
C TYR A 101 8.68 13.71 -2.75
N THR A 102 7.44 13.94 -2.30
CA THR A 102 6.21 13.79 -3.08
C THR A 102 5.59 15.15 -3.38
N GLY A 103 5.39 15.52 -4.64
CA GLY A 103 4.98 16.88 -4.98
C GLY A 103 4.98 17.24 -6.46
N TYR A 104 5.10 18.53 -6.77
CA TYR A 104 5.11 19.03 -8.15
C TYR A 104 6.40 19.77 -8.46
N PHE A 105 6.94 19.54 -9.66
CA PHE A 105 8.13 20.23 -10.14
C PHE A 105 7.74 21.43 -11.03
N THR A 106 8.39 22.57 -10.81
CA THR A 106 8.24 23.79 -11.61
C THR A 106 9.61 24.36 -11.94
N PHE A 107 9.77 24.87 -13.16
CA PHE A 107 11.00 25.51 -13.61
C PHE A 107 10.68 26.65 -14.57
N ARG A 108 11.64 27.55 -14.77
CA ARG A 108 11.55 28.64 -15.75
C ARG A 108 12.63 28.45 -16.81
N VAL A 109 12.28 28.67 -18.06
CA VAL A 109 13.23 28.74 -19.18
C VAL A 109 13.15 30.12 -19.79
N GLU A 110 14.31 30.70 -20.09
CA GLU A 110 14.43 32.02 -20.68
C GLU A 110 15.67 32.11 -21.56
N GLU A 111 15.62 32.99 -22.55
CA GLU A 111 16.75 33.30 -23.42
C GLU A 111 17.92 33.84 -22.61
N PHE A 112 19.12 33.54 -23.07
CA PHE A 112 20.35 33.95 -22.43
C PHE A 112 21.35 34.37 -23.51
N GLN A 113 21.67 35.66 -23.61
CA GLN A 113 22.64 36.22 -24.56
C GLN A 113 22.31 36.09 -26.06
N SER A 114 21.34 35.27 -26.46
CA SER A 114 20.94 35.07 -27.86
C SER A 114 19.52 34.53 -27.93
N ASP A 115 18.85 34.81 -29.06
CA ASP A 115 17.44 34.50 -29.28
C ASP A 115 17.23 33.07 -29.77
N SER A 116 16.10 32.46 -29.40
CA SER A 116 15.75 31.10 -29.84
C SER A 116 14.97 31.10 -31.15
N ASP A 117 15.50 30.43 -32.17
CA ASP A 117 14.82 30.21 -33.47
C ASP A 117 14.09 28.86 -33.56
N ALA A 118 14.12 28.05 -32.49
CA ALA A 118 13.49 26.74 -32.42
C ALA A 118 12.91 26.46 -31.01
N PRO A 119 11.92 25.56 -30.89
CA PRO A 119 11.46 25.06 -29.60
C PRO A 119 12.56 24.33 -28.82
N ILE A 120 12.50 24.40 -27.50
CA ILE A 120 13.36 23.61 -26.60
C ILE A 120 12.59 22.38 -26.13
N ARG A 121 13.13 21.20 -26.39
CA ARG A 121 12.57 19.91 -25.98
C ARG A 121 13.43 19.29 -24.89
N LEU A 122 12.88 19.18 -23.69
CA LEU A 122 13.55 18.64 -22.50
C LEU A 122 12.88 17.34 -22.07
N LYS A 123 13.68 16.38 -21.61
CA LYS A 123 13.21 15.20 -20.88
C LYS A 123 13.65 15.34 -19.42
N PHE A 124 12.70 15.14 -18.52
CA PHE A 124 12.93 15.03 -17.10
C PHE A 124 12.72 13.58 -16.68
N THR A 125 13.66 13.00 -15.96
CA THR A 125 13.48 11.69 -15.32
C THR A 125 13.54 11.88 -13.81
N PHE A 126 12.45 11.60 -13.11
CA PHE A 126 12.33 11.66 -11.65
C PHE A 126 12.51 10.26 -11.08
N ALA A 127 13.37 10.12 -10.07
CA ALA A 127 13.79 8.83 -9.55
C ALA A 127 13.79 8.82 -8.02
N GLU A 128 13.24 7.77 -7.42
CA GLU A 128 13.34 7.52 -5.98
C GLU A 128 14.73 6.96 -5.63
N VAL A 129 15.28 6.09 -6.50
CA VAL A 129 16.62 5.49 -6.33
C VAL A 129 17.55 5.74 -7.54
N PRO A 130 18.88 5.78 -7.37
CA PRO A 130 19.82 6.07 -8.45
C PRO A 130 19.68 5.17 -9.70
N ALA A 131 19.31 3.90 -9.49
CA ALA A 131 19.18 2.93 -10.57
C ALA A 131 18.10 3.29 -11.59
N GLU A 132 17.03 3.99 -11.19
CA GLU A 132 15.97 4.45 -12.11
C GLU A 132 16.50 5.46 -13.15
N LEU A 133 17.65 6.11 -12.91
CA LEU A 133 18.28 7.02 -13.87
C LEU A 133 19.25 6.32 -14.84
N ARG A 134 19.53 5.03 -14.65
CA ARG A 134 20.55 4.29 -15.43
C ARG A 134 20.03 3.02 -16.07
N ILE A 135 18.98 2.42 -15.52
CA ILE A 135 18.29 1.29 -16.14
C ILE A 135 17.35 1.84 -17.23
N PRO A 136 17.54 1.46 -18.51
CA PRO A 136 16.67 1.91 -19.58
C PRO A 136 15.22 1.48 -19.34
N PHE A 137 14.30 2.43 -19.43
CA PHE A 137 12.87 2.16 -19.32
C PHE A 137 12.29 1.45 -20.54
N ASP A 138 12.95 1.58 -21.69
CA ASP A 138 12.50 1.05 -22.98
C ASP A 138 13.55 0.14 -23.63
N PRO A 139 13.16 -0.97 -24.30
CA PRO A 139 11.80 -1.51 -24.36
C PRO A 139 11.28 -1.94 -22.98
N TYR A 140 10.04 -1.56 -22.66
CA TYR A 140 9.47 -1.78 -21.33
C TYR A 140 9.25 -3.26 -21.03
N LYS A 141 9.70 -3.68 -19.84
CA LYS A 141 9.72 -5.09 -19.41
C LYS A 141 8.70 -5.41 -18.31
N GLY A 142 8.04 -4.39 -17.75
CA GLY A 142 7.16 -4.60 -16.60
C GLY A 142 5.77 -5.13 -16.98
N THR A 143 5.06 -5.66 -15.99
CA THR A 143 3.70 -6.21 -16.16
C THR A 143 2.59 -5.21 -15.86
N ILE A 144 2.91 -4.08 -15.24
CA ILE A 144 1.97 -2.98 -14.98
C ILE A 144 2.20 -1.83 -15.97
N SER A 145 1.44 -0.74 -15.88
CA SER A 145 1.57 0.33 -16.87
C SER A 145 2.95 1.00 -16.84
N ARG A 146 3.61 1.10 -18.00
CA ARG A 146 4.82 1.92 -18.24
C ARG A 146 4.65 3.38 -17.81
N ALA A 147 3.42 3.88 -17.82
CA ALA A 147 3.11 5.26 -17.44
C ALA A 147 3.36 5.56 -15.94
N TRP A 148 3.57 4.53 -15.11
CA TRP A 148 4.00 4.74 -13.73
C TRP A 148 5.44 5.23 -13.61
N LEU A 149 6.31 4.93 -14.58
CA LEU A 149 7.64 5.52 -14.61
C LEU A 149 7.54 7.04 -14.82
N GLN A 150 8.36 7.81 -14.12
CA GLN A 150 8.27 9.27 -14.06
C GLN A 150 9.28 9.92 -15.02
N ASP A 151 9.10 9.70 -16.33
CA ASP A 151 9.89 10.35 -17.38
C ASP A 151 9.06 11.27 -18.29
N GLU A 152 9.06 12.56 -17.95
CA GLU A 152 8.21 13.57 -18.58
C GLU A 152 8.97 14.31 -19.69
N VAL A 153 8.36 14.45 -20.87
CA VAL A 153 8.93 15.23 -21.99
C VAL A 153 8.13 16.50 -22.18
N VAL A 154 8.83 17.65 -22.17
CA VAL A 154 8.24 18.98 -22.32
C VAL A 154 8.80 19.62 -23.59
N THR A 155 7.93 20.19 -24.42
CA THR A 155 8.32 21.05 -25.56
C THR A 155 7.91 22.48 -25.25
N ILE A 156 8.86 23.41 -25.34
CA ILE A 156 8.71 24.82 -24.97
C ILE A 156 8.91 25.65 -26.23
N GLU A 157 7.83 26.24 -26.74
CA GLU A 157 7.83 26.98 -28.00
C GLU A 157 8.07 28.48 -27.83
N GLN A 158 7.77 29.03 -26.66
CA GLN A 158 7.86 30.46 -26.38
C GLN A 158 8.70 30.71 -25.14
N LEU A 159 9.59 31.69 -25.22
CA LEU A 159 10.44 32.11 -24.11
C LEU A 159 10.19 33.59 -23.78
N PRO A 160 10.27 33.99 -22.50
CA PRO A 160 10.46 33.11 -21.35
C PRO A 160 9.16 32.37 -20.97
N ALA A 161 9.30 31.15 -20.46
CA ALA A 161 8.17 30.36 -19.98
C ALA A 161 8.43 29.80 -18.58
N THR A 162 7.38 29.79 -17.75
CA THR A 162 7.38 29.07 -16.47
C THR A 162 6.51 27.83 -16.64
N ILE A 163 7.10 26.65 -16.49
CA ILE A 163 6.43 25.38 -16.72
C ILE A 163 6.27 24.65 -15.39
N LYS A 164 5.04 24.21 -15.11
CA LYS A 164 4.74 23.25 -14.04
C LYS A 164 4.47 21.90 -14.67
N ILE A 165 5.18 20.86 -14.23
CA ILE A 165 4.85 19.48 -14.58
C ILE A 165 3.48 19.16 -13.95
N PRO A 166 2.45 18.78 -14.73
CA PRO A 166 1.09 18.62 -14.22
C PRO A 166 0.94 17.37 -13.34
N ARG A 167 1.78 16.36 -13.54
CA ARG A 167 1.82 15.13 -12.75
C ARG A 167 2.38 15.40 -11.34
N ARG A 168 1.77 14.79 -10.33
CA ARG A 168 2.38 14.66 -8.99
C ARG A 168 3.46 13.57 -9.04
N LEU A 169 4.67 13.93 -8.61
CA LEU A 169 5.90 13.15 -8.70
C LEU A 169 6.32 12.68 -7.32
N SER A 170 7.16 11.64 -7.27
CA SER A 170 7.74 11.10 -6.04
C SER A 170 9.18 10.71 -6.35
N CYS A 171 10.14 11.44 -5.78
CA CYS A 171 11.54 11.30 -6.16
C CYS A 171 12.49 11.90 -5.12
N ARG A 172 13.75 11.46 -5.15
CA ARG A 172 14.89 12.16 -4.58
C ARG A 172 15.76 12.80 -5.67
N TYR A 173 15.93 12.10 -6.79
CA TYR A 173 16.78 12.53 -7.88
C TYR A 173 15.95 13.01 -9.07
N LEU A 174 16.46 14.03 -9.77
CA LEU A 174 15.91 14.56 -11.00
C LEU A 174 17.01 14.66 -12.05
N GLN A 175 16.84 14.00 -13.20
CA GLN A 175 17.71 14.16 -14.36
C GLN A 175 17.06 15.03 -15.44
N ILE A 176 17.85 15.92 -16.04
CA ILE A 176 17.45 16.79 -17.15
C ILE A 176 18.28 16.43 -18.38
N ASP A 177 17.60 15.99 -19.45
CA ASP A 177 18.18 15.69 -20.75
C ASP A 177 17.63 16.65 -21.81
N ILE A 178 18.52 17.12 -22.70
CA ILE A 178 18.16 17.95 -23.85
C ILE A 178 17.90 17.01 -25.03
N LEU A 179 16.65 16.99 -25.51
CA LEU A 179 16.24 16.19 -26.67
C LEU A 179 16.29 16.98 -27.98
N GLY A 180 16.24 18.31 -27.90
CA GLY A 180 16.36 19.19 -29.05
C GLY A 180 16.32 20.65 -28.64
N ASP A 181 17.19 21.45 -29.22
CA ASP A 181 17.31 22.89 -29.04
C ASP A 181 17.91 23.54 -30.29
N SER A 182 18.00 24.87 -30.29
CA SER A 182 18.61 25.63 -31.38
C SER A 182 20.14 25.50 -31.38
N GLN A 183 20.72 25.37 -32.57
CA GLN A 183 22.18 25.44 -32.76
C GLN A 183 22.77 26.81 -32.47
N TYR A 184 21.95 27.87 -32.45
CA TYR A 184 22.41 29.25 -32.29
C TYR A 184 22.04 29.85 -30.94
N ALA A 185 20.89 29.46 -30.38
CA ALA A 185 20.39 30.01 -29.14
C ALA A 185 21.13 29.52 -27.90
N GLN A 186 21.17 30.36 -26.89
CA GLN A 186 21.57 30.03 -25.54
C GLN A 186 20.40 30.36 -24.62
N TYR A 187 20.15 29.50 -23.65
CA TYR A 187 19.03 29.64 -22.74
C TYR A 187 19.45 29.14 -21.36
N ARG A 188 18.77 29.63 -20.32
CA ARG A 188 18.99 29.15 -18.94
C ARG A 188 17.72 28.51 -18.40
N ILE A 189 17.90 27.48 -17.58
CA ILE A 189 16.83 26.93 -16.75
C ILE A 189 17.01 27.48 -15.34
N SER A 190 16.10 28.34 -14.92
CA SER A 190 16.12 29.05 -13.65
C SER A 190 14.93 28.68 -12.78
N ASN A 191 14.94 29.12 -11.52
CA ASN A 191 13.80 29.00 -10.60
C ASN A 191 13.23 27.58 -10.49
N MET A 192 14.07 26.55 -10.57
CA MET A 192 13.66 25.17 -10.33
C MET A 192 13.21 25.01 -8.88
N LYS A 193 12.02 24.45 -8.70
CA LYS A 193 11.39 24.24 -7.40
C LYS A 193 10.62 22.93 -7.42
N PHE A 194 10.80 22.14 -6.38
CA PHE A 194 9.94 21.00 -6.08
C PHE A 194 9.04 21.38 -4.90
N VAL A 195 7.73 21.46 -5.13
CA VAL A 195 6.75 21.79 -4.09
C VAL A 195 6.22 20.48 -3.52
N ALA A 196 6.84 20.02 -2.43
CA ALA A 196 6.46 18.81 -1.71
C ALA A 196 5.15 19.01 -0.94
N GLN A 197 4.35 17.95 -0.79
CA GLN A 197 3.06 17.97 -0.11
C GLN A 197 2.82 16.73 0.77
N THR A 198 2.11 16.91 1.88
CA THR A 198 1.68 15.84 2.80
C THR A 198 0.59 16.35 3.73
N SER A 199 -0.28 15.47 4.25
CA SER A 199 -1.19 15.80 5.35
C SER A 199 -0.60 15.53 6.74
N ALA A 200 0.58 14.90 6.82
CA ALA A 200 1.25 14.64 8.08
C ALA A 200 1.88 15.92 8.66
N LYS A 201 1.56 16.22 9.92
CA LYS A 201 2.05 17.40 10.63
C LYS A 201 2.81 17.01 11.89
N GLY A 202 3.88 17.74 12.17
CA GLY A 202 4.69 17.55 13.36
C GLY A 202 5.66 16.38 13.23
N ALA A 203 6.23 16.00 14.37
CA ALA A 203 7.09 14.83 14.51
C ALA A 203 6.86 14.24 15.90
N PRO A 204 6.92 12.92 16.07
CA PRO A 204 6.86 12.30 17.39
C PRO A 204 8.10 12.64 18.21
N ALA A 205 8.02 12.36 19.52
CA ALA A 205 9.15 12.51 20.43
C ALA A 205 10.34 11.63 19.99
N ALA A 206 11.56 12.10 20.32
CA ALA A 206 12.77 11.32 20.11
C ALA A 206 12.75 10.01 20.91
N LEU A 207 13.34 8.96 20.35
CA LEU A 207 13.44 7.66 21.03
C LEU A 207 14.39 7.73 22.23
N ALA A 208 14.06 7.00 23.29
CA ALA A 208 14.89 6.86 24.48
C ALA A 208 15.92 5.73 24.34
N THR A 209 16.52 5.58 23.15
CA THR A 209 17.53 4.56 22.86
C THR A 209 18.81 5.19 22.33
N SER A 210 19.96 4.61 22.66
CA SER A 210 21.26 4.95 22.08
C SER A 210 21.60 4.13 20.83
N ASP A 211 20.77 3.14 20.46
CA ASP A 211 20.96 2.34 19.25
C ASP A 211 20.69 3.20 18.00
N LYS A 212 21.79 3.61 17.36
CA LYS A 212 21.75 4.48 16.19
C LYS A 212 20.99 3.86 15.02
N LEU A 213 21.10 2.55 14.81
CA LEU A 213 20.39 1.88 13.72
C LEU A 213 18.88 1.92 13.95
N LEU A 214 18.41 1.73 15.18
CA LEU A 214 16.99 1.84 15.51
C LEU A 214 16.47 3.28 15.37
N GLN A 215 17.27 4.27 15.73
CA GLN A 215 16.94 5.67 15.47
C GLN A 215 16.80 5.97 13.97
N ASP A 216 17.67 5.38 13.14
CA ASP A 216 17.63 5.59 11.70
C ASP A 216 16.47 4.82 11.04
N ILE A 217 16.19 3.59 11.49
CA ILE A 217 14.98 2.84 11.09
C ILE A 217 13.72 3.64 11.42
N ASP A 218 13.61 4.19 12.64
CA ASP A 218 12.48 5.02 13.04
C ASP A 218 12.33 6.27 12.17
N LYS A 219 13.42 6.96 11.84
CA LYS A 219 13.38 8.13 10.94
C LYS A 219 12.91 7.77 9.53
N VAL A 220 13.44 6.69 8.94
CA VAL A 220 13.03 6.23 7.62
C VAL A 220 11.57 5.78 7.63
N SER A 221 11.11 5.12 8.70
CA SER A 221 9.69 4.82 8.90
C SER A 221 8.81 6.08 8.93
N GLN A 222 9.19 7.10 9.71
CA GLN A 222 8.45 8.37 9.77
C GLN A 222 8.37 9.02 8.38
N LYS A 223 9.50 9.04 7.67
CA LYS A 223 9.59 9.60 6.33
C LYS A 223 8.66 8.87 5.35
N THR A 224 8.71 7.55 5.35
CA THR A 224 7.85 6.70 4.50
C THR A 224 6.37 6.99 4.74
N LEU A 225 5.94 6.98 6.01
CA LEU A 225 4.54 7.25 6.35
C LEU A 225 4.13 8.67 5.94
N LYS A 226 4.97 9.67 6.21
CA LYS A 226 4.70 11.08 5.86
C LYS A 226 4.46 11.28 4.37
N GLU A 227 5.27 10.66 3.51
CA GLU A 227 5.14 10.81 2.06
C GLU A 227 3.87 10.11 1.52
N CYS A 228 3.46 9.01 2.15
CA CYS A 228 2.21 8.29 1.84
C CYS A 228 0.94 8.92 2.44
N MET A 229 1.06 9.80 3.44
CA MET A 229 -0.07 10.54 4.03
C MET A 229 -0.44 11.74 3.17
N GLN A 230 -1.50 11.59 2.38
CA GLN A 230 -2.07 12.64 1.52
C GLN A 230 -3.52 12.92 1.97
N THR A 231 -4.44 13.14 1.03
CA THR A 231 -5.88 13.26 1.34
C THR A 231 -6.53 11.90 1.64
N VAL A 232 -5.83 10.81 1.32
CA VAL A 232 -6.01 9.45 1.85
C VAL A 232 -4.65 8.91 2.32
N PHE A 233 -4.65 7.79 3.04
CA PHE A 233 -3.47 6.96 3.23
C PHE A 233 -3.16 6.23 1.92
N GLU A 234 -2.23 6.74 1.13
CA GLU A 234 -1.78 6.09 -0.10
C GLU A 234 -0.88 4.90 0.23
N ASP A 235 -0.91 3.85 -0.59
CA ASP A 235 0.04 2.74 -0.53
C ASP A 235 1.46 3.23 -0.83
N GLY A 236 1.63 3.90 -1.97
CA GLY A 236 2.89 4.52 -2.39
C GLY A 236 2.67 5.78 -3.25
N PRO A 237 3.50 6.82 -3.11
CA PRO A 237 3.30 8.12 -3.73
C PRO A 237 3.86 8.23 -5.16
N LYS A 238 4.68 7.28 -5.62
CA LYS A 238 5.00 7.09 -7.05
C LYS A 238 3.93 6.25 -7.75
N ARG A 239 3.43 5.25 -7.02
CA ARG A 239 2.48 4.24 -7.43
C ARG A 239 2.01 3.47 -6.17
N ASP A 240 0.72 3.13 -6.03
CA ASP A 240 -0.40 3.35 -6.94
C ASP A 240 -1.18 4.66 -6.68
N HIS A 241 -0.76 5.49 -5.72
CA HIS A 241 -1.47 6.69 -5.25
C HIS A 241 -2.88 6.36 -4.69
N ARG A 242 -3.05 5.18 -4.08
CA ARG A 242 -4.37 4.66 -3.78
C ARG A 242 -4.53 4.21 -2.35
N LEU A 243 -5.77 4.28 -1.88
CA LEU A 243 -6.17 3.71 -0.61
C LEU A 243 -6.41 2.21 -0.78
N TRP A 244 -5.58 1.41 -0.13
CA TRP A 244 -5.71 -0.05 -0.03
C TRP A 244 -5.95 -0.44 1.43
N ILE A 245 -6.84 -1.40 1.70
CA ILE A 245 -7.23 -1.70 3.09
C ILE A 245 -6.11 -2.36 3.90
N GLY A 246 -5.34 -3.27 3.29
CA GLY A 246 -4.19 -3.90 3.94
C GLY A 246 -3.17 -2.87 4.39
N ASP A 247 -2.82 -1.94 3.50
CA ASP A 247 -1.94 -0.80 3.77
C ASP A 247 -2.51 0.14 4.83
N LEU A 248 -3.80 0.50 4.72
CA LEU A 248 -4.48 1.37 5.67
C LEU A 248 -4.32 0.87 7.11
N TYR A 249 -4.51 -0.44 7.34
CA TYR A 249 -4.37 -1.00 8.69
C TYR A 249 -2.98 -0.74 9.26
N LEU A 250 -1.94 -1.04 8.49
CA LEU A 250 -0.55 -0.88 8.93
C LEU A 250 -0.14 0.58 9.06
N GLN A 251 -0.63 1.44 8.16
CA GLN A 251 -0.44 2.89 8.22
C GLN A 251 -1.07 3.48 9.48
N MET A 252 -2.28 3.07 9.84
CA MET A 252 -2.94 3.53 11.05
C MET A 252 -2.19 3.09 12.32
N LEU A 253 -1.72 1.84 12.37
CA LEU A 253 -0.87 1.38 13.47
C LEU A 253 0.38 2.25 13.63
N ALA A 254 1.04 2.62 12.52
CA ALA A 254 2.19 3.50 12.54
C ALA A 254 1.83 4.96 12.91
N ASP A 255 0.73 5.49 12.38
CA ASP A 255 0.24 6.86 12.62
C ASP A 255 -0.15 7.09 14.08
N ASN A 256 -0.72 6.08 14.75
CA ASN A 256 -1.08 6.13 16.17
C ASN A 256 0.09 6.52 17.08
N TYR A 257 1.32 6.16 16.70
CA TYR A 257 2.55 6.45 17.45
C TYR A 257 3.40 7.56 16.84
N THR A 258 2.89 8.27 15.82
CA THR A 258 3.65 9.30 15.09
C THR A 258 2.87 10.61 14.95
N PHE A 259 2.19 10.82 13.82
CA PHE A 259 1.53 12.08 13.47
C PHE A 259 0.09 12.17 14.00
N GLN A 260 -0.51 11.02 14.34
CA GLN A 260 -1.82 10.91 14.95
C GLN A 260 -2.91 11.67 14.17
N ASN A 261 -2.90 11.53 12.83
CA ASN A 261 -3.87 12.19 11.96
C ASN A 261 -5.23 11.46 11.98
N ARG A 262 -5.99 11.71 13.06
CA ARG A 262 -7.27 11.03 13.32
C ARG A 262 -8.34 11.35 12.27
N ALA A 263 -8.29 12.54 11.68
CA ALA A 263 -9.20 12.94 10.60
C ALA A 263 -8.97 12.10 9.34
N LEU A 264 -7.70 11.91 8.94
CA LEU A 264 -7.34 11.07 7.81
C LEU A 264 -7.77 9.61 8.01
N ALA A 265 -7.54 9.04 9.19
CA ALA A 265 -8.00 7.69 9.54
C ALA A 265 -9.52 7.57 9.43
N LYS A 266 -10.26 8.51 10.01
CA LYS A 266 -11.72 8.57 9.93
C LYS A 266 -12.21 8.67 8.49
N ARG A 267 -11.61 9.55 7.68
CA ARG A 267 -11.93 9.69 6.24
C ARG A 267 -11.75 8.37 5.49
N CYS A 268 -10.61 7.70 5.68
CA CYS A 268 -10.31 6.45 4.98
C CYS A 268 -11.31 5.33 5.36
N LEU A 269 -11.69 5.24 6.63
CA LEU A 269 -12.72 4.29 7.05
C LEU A 269 -14.08 4.56 6.40
N TYR A 270 -14.50 5.83 6.34
CA TYR A 270 -15.78 6.23 5.74
C TYR A 270 -15.82 6.12 4.22
N ILE A 271 -14.76 6.51 3.50
CA ILE A 271 -14.75 6.45 2.03
C ILE A 271 -14.81 5.00 1.55
N LEU A 272 -14.14 4.07 2.24
CA LEU A 272 -14.24 2.63 1.95
C LEU A 272 -15.66 2.11 2.17
N ALA A 273 -16.31 2.51 3.27
CA ALA A 273 -17.70 2.15 3.56
C ALA A 273 -18.68 2.71 2.51
N GLY A 274 -18.55 3.99 2.17
CA GLY A 274 -19.37 4.67 1.17
C GLY A 274 -19.24 4.10 -0.24
N LEU A 275 -18.09 3.50 -0.56
CA LEU A 275 -17.78 2.87 -1.84
C LEU A 275 -17.85 1.34 -1.81
N CYS A 276 -18.54 0.74 -0.84
CA CYS A 276 -18.76 -0.70 -0.82
C CYS A 276 -19.59 -1.18 -2.04
N LYS A 277 -19.43 -2.46 -2.40
CA LYS A 277 -20.17 -3.11 -3.48
C LYS A 277 -21.67 -3.17 -3.18
N ASP A 278 -22.47 -3.53 -4.18
CA ASP A 278 -23.93 -3.60 -4.04
C ASP A 278 -24.37 -4.65 -3.02
N ASP A 279 -23.60 -5.73 -2.89
CA ASP A 279 -23.80 -6.75 -1.87
C ASP A 279 -23.20 -6.39 -0.51
N GLY A 280 -22.69 -5.17 -0.32
CA GLY A 280 -22.18 -4.64 0.94
C GLY A 280 -20.77 -5.08 1.33
N TYR A 281 -20.09 -5.89 0.52
CA TYR A 281 -18.66 -6.18 0.76
C TYR A 281 -17.80 -5.00 0.32
N LEU A 282 -16.70 -4.78 1.05
CA LEU A 282 -15.77 -3.71 0.76
C LEU A 282 -14.93 -4.03 -0.49
N ASN A 283 -14.68 -3.00 -1.30
CA ASN A 283 -13.63 -3.08 -2.31
C ASN A 283 -12.28 -3.03 -1.59
N HIS A 284 -11.32 -3.85 -2.02
CA HIS A 284 -9.98 -3.90 -1.43
C HIS A 284 -9.18 -2.60 -1.62
N THR A 285 -9.64 -1.76 -2.55
CA THR A 285 -9.06 -0.48 -2.91
C THR A 285 -10.08 0.45 -3.56
N ILE A 286 -9.84 1.75 -3.49
CA ILE A 286 -10.67 2.79 -4.10
C ILE A 286 -9.79 3.87 -4.75
N PHE A 287 -10.40 4.62 -5.67
CA PHE A 287 -9.84 5.86 -6.21
C PHE A 287 -10.48 7.05 -5.50
N GLU A 288 -9.68 8.02 -5.10
CA GLU A 288 -10.19 9.28 -4.53
C GLU A 288 -10.48 10.32 -5.61
N THR A 289 -9.70 10.33 -6.69
CA THR A 289 -9.74 11.37 -7.72
C THR A 289 -10.13 10.80 -9.09
N PRO A 290 -10.72 11.62 -9.98
CA PRO A 290 -11.18 12.99 -9.77
C PRO A 290 -12.44 13.11 -8.88
N VAL A 291 -13.14 11.99 -8.66
CA VAL A 291 -14.25 11.84 -7.72
C VAL A 291 -14.11 10.47 -7.05
N PRO A 292 -14.43 10.30 -5.75
CA PRO A 292 -14.38 9.00 -5.09
C PRO A 292 -15.19 7.93 -5.83
N HIS A 293 -14.54 6.83 -6.21
CA HIS A 293 -15.19 5.69 -6.88
C HIS A 293 -14.43 4.37 -6.62
N PRO A 294 -15.12 3.21 -6.63
CA PRO A 294 -14.47 1.93 -6.44
C PRO A 294 -13.71 1.48 -7.69
N GLN A 295 -12.71 0.63 -7.49
CA GLN A 295 -12.16 -0.15 -8.60
C GLN A 295 -13.11 -1.32 -8.93
N VAL A 296 -13.82 -1.23 -10.05
CA VAL A 296 -14.73 -2.30 -10.48
C VAL A 296 -13.95 -3.40 -11.19
N VAL A 297 -13.57 -4.43 -10.43
CA VAL A 297 -12.95 -5.66 -10.94
C VAL A 297 -13.76 -6.89 -10.52
N PRO A 298 -13.72 -7.99 -11.32
CA PRO A 298 -14.48 -9.21 -11.04
C PRO A 298 -13.91 -10.01 -9.86
N ILE A 299 -12.69 -9.70 -9.42
CA ILE A 299 -12.03 -10.34 -8.29
C ILE A 299 -12.23 -9.54 -7.00
N LEU A 300 -12.40 -10.26 -5.89
CA LEU A 300 -12.44 -9.66 -4.55
C LEU A 300 -11.28 -10.23 -3.73
N LEU A 301 -10.35 -9.36 -3.32
CA LEU A 301 -9.39 -9.67 -2.26
C LEU A 301 -10.11 -9.60 -0.91
N TYR A 302 -10.66 -10.74 -0.48
CA TYR A 302 -11.60 -10.80 0.64
C TYR A 302 -10.95 -10.61 2.01
N GLU A 303 -9.70 -11.08 2.17
CA GLU A 303 -8.92 -10.83 3.39
C GLU A 303 -8.80 -9.33 3.70
N TYR A 304 -8.66 -8.46 2.71
CA TYR A 304 -8.58 -7.00 2.92
C TYR A 304 -9.90 -6.46 3.47
N ALA A 305 -11.04 -6.95 2.99
CA ALA A 305 -12.34 -6.58 3.56
C ALA A 305 -12.47 -7.03 5.02
N LEU A 306 -11.87 -8.15 5.40
CA LEU A 306 -11.84 -8.62 6.79
C LEU A 306 -10.87 -7.81 7.67
N ILE A 307 -9.71 -7.41 7.13
CA ILE A 307 -8.74 -6.55 7.82
C ILE A 307 -9.34 -5.18 8.14
N TYR A 308 -10.28 -4.66 7.34
CA TYR A 308 -11.05 -3.45 7.70
C TYR A 308 -11.67 -3.53 9.09
N ASN A 309 -12.15 -4.70 9.51
CA ASN A 309 -12.74 -4.87 10.83
C ASN A 309 -11.69 -4.76 11.94
N ALA A 310 -10.47 -5.25 11.69
CA ALA A 310 -9.33 -5.05 12.59
C ALA A 310 -8.93 -3.58 12.66
N THR A 311 -8.92 -2.88 11.52
CA THR A 311 -8.67 -1.44 11.43
C THR A 311 -9.71 -0.63 12.22
N LEU A 312 -10.99 -0.95 12.08
CA LEU A 312 -12.07 -0.26 12.81
C LEU A 312 -12.01 -0.52 14.32
N ASN A 313 -11.65 -1.76 14.71
CA ASN A 313 -11.45 -2.08 16.12
C ASN A 313 -10.26 -1.28 16.69
N ASP A 314 -9.10 -1.30 16.03
CA ASP A 314 -7.91 -0.54 16.45
C ASP A 314 -8.21 0.97 16.53
N TYR A 315 -8.89 1.52 15.53
CA TYR A 315 -9.35 2.91 15.52
C TYR A 315 -10.17 3.25 16.77
N LEU A 316 -11.15 2.41 17.13
CA LEU A 316 -11.98 2.63 18.31
C LEU A 316 -11.16 2.56 19.60
N GLN A 317 -10.24 1.59 19.71
CA GLN A 317 -9.39 1.46 20.90
C GLN A 317 -8.49 2.68 21.09
N GLU A 318 -7.94 3.21 20.00
CA GLU A 318 -6.99 4.32 20.04
C GLU A 318 -7.67 5.69 20.19
N THR A 319 -8.80 5.91 19.52
CA THR A 319 -9.45 7.23 19.49
C THR A 319 -10.60 7.38 20.46
N HIS A 320 -11.13 6.25 20.97
CA HIS A 320 -12.38 6.18 21.74
C HIS A 320 -13.61 6.77 21.03
N ASP A 321 -13.54 6.97 19.71
CA ASP A 321 -14.65 7.49 18.91
C ASP A 321 -15.70 6.40 18.65
N THR A 322 -16.54 6.21 19.66
CA THR A 322 -17.63 5.25 19.65
C THR A 322 -18.68 5.59 18.59
N GLN A 323 -18.86 6.87 18.25
CA GLN A 323 -19.87 7.29 17.27
C GLN A 323 -19.50 6.83 15.87
N THR A 324 -18.23 6.99 15.46
CA THR A 324 -17.73 6.49 14.18
C THR A 324 -17.80 4.96 14.11
N ALA A 325 -17.42 4.28 15.19
CA ALA A 325 -17.48 2.83 15.25
C ALA A 325 -18.92 2.28 15.18
N LEU A 326 -19.89 2.92 15.83
CA LEU A 326 -21.31 2.56 15.73
C LEU A 326 -21.87 2.77 14.33
N ASP A 327 -21.46 3.85 13.65
CA ASP A 327 -21.88 4.16 12.29
C ASP A 327 -21.37 3.13 11.27
N LEU A 328 -20.14 2.66 11.47
CA LEU A 328 -19.47 1.68 10.61
C LEU A 328 -19.67 0.22 11.04
N TRP A 329 -20.28 -0.02 12.20
CA TRP A 329 -20.59 -1.38 12.68
C TRP A 329 -21.36 -2.24 11.67
N PRO A 330 -22.40 -1.74 10.96
CA PRO A 330 -23.10 -2.52 9.94
C PRO A 330 -22.17 -3.02 8.82
N VAL A 331 -21.17 -2.22 8.44
CA VAL A 331 -20.17 -2.58 7.43
C VAL A 331 -19.30 -3.73 7.95
N ALA A 332 -18.77 -3.61 9.17
CA ALA A 332 -17.94 -4.64 9.77
C ALA A 332 -18.68 -5.97 9.92
N LYS A 333 -19.94 -5.93 10.38
CA LYS A 333 -20.81 -7.11 10.49
C LYS A 333 -21.00 -7.78 9.13
N ARG A 334 -21.24 -7.02 8.06
CA ARG A 334 -21.41 -7.58 6.71
C ARG A 334 -20.18 -8.34 6.25
N GLN A 335 -18.98 -7.86 6.55
CA GLN A 335 -17.75 -8.48 6.02
C GLN A 335 -17.58 -9.93 6.48
N ILE A 336 -17.99 -10.29 7.70
CA ILE A 336 -17.80 -11.64 8.25
C ILE A 336 -18.84 -12.67 7.77
N GLU A 337 -19.95 -12.22 7.17
CA GLU A 337 -21.09 -13.10 6.80
C GLU A 337 -20.74 -14.11 5.68
N LYS A 338 -19.71 -13.85 4.88
CA LYS A 338 -19.27 -14.76 3.81
C LYS A 338 -18.46 -15.95 4.33
N ILE A 339 -17.77 -15.81 5.48
CA ILE A 339 -16.82 -16.81 6.00
C ILE A 339 -17.39 -18.23 6.02
N PRO A 340 -18.61 -18.50 6.55
CA PRO A 340 -19.13 -19.87 6.59
C PRO A 340 -19.23 -20.56 5.22
N SER A 341 -19.45 -19.80 4.14
CA SER A 341 -19.52 -20.35 2.78
C SER A 341 -18.16 -20.80 2.22
N LEU A 342 -17.07 -20.38 2.85
CA LEU A 342 -15.68 -20.65 2.46
C LEU A 342 -15.05 -21.80 3.24
N LEU A 343 -15.78 -22.38 4.19
CA LEU A 343 -15.30 -23.47 5.04
C LEU A 343 -15.80 -24.83 4.56
N ASP A 344 -15.01 -25.87 4.78
CA ASP A 344 -15.46 -27.26 4.71
C ASP A 344 -16.34 -27.65 5.92
N LYS A 345 -16.81 -28.91 5.94
CA LYS A 345 -17.67 -29.43 7.02
C LYS A 345 -17.01 -29.42 8.41
N ASP A 346 -15.69 -29.31 8.46
CA ASP A 346 -14.88 -29.37 9.67
C ASP A 346 -14.40 -27.99 10.12
N GLY A 347 -14.80 -26.93 9.41
CA GLY A 347 -14.41 -25.55 9.69
C GLY A 347 -13.07 -25.13 9.12
N LEU A 348 -12.48 -25.91 8.21
CA LEU A 348 -11.23 -25.56 7.53
C LEU A 348 -11.53 -24.77 6.25
N PHE A 349 -10.76 -23.71 6.02
CA PHE A 349 -10.82 -22.92 4.79
C PHE A 349 -10.57 -23.79 3.56
N ASP A 350 -11.45 -23.62 2.56
CA ASP A 350 -11.44 -24.35 1.30
C ASP A 350 -11.08 -23.38 0.15
N PRO A 351 -9.81 -23.42 -0.33
CA PRO A 351 -9.37 -22.57 -1.43
C PRO A 351 -10.17 -22.77 -2.72
N GLU A 352 -10.69 -23.98 -2.96
CA GLU A 352 -11.48 -24.26 -4.17
C GLU A 352 -12.85 -23.55 -4.11
N LYS A 353 -13.47 -23.46 -2.92
CA LYS A 353 -14.69 -22.66 -2.73
C LYS A 353 -14.44 -21.18 -2.91
N ALA A 354 -13.33 -20.66 -2.37
CA ALA A 354 -12.95 -19.27 -2.53
C ALA A 354 -12.71 -18.92 -4.01
N ASN A 355 -11.97 -19.77 -4.75
CA ASN A 355 -11.72 -19.60 -6.18
C ASN A 355 -13.02 -19.62 -7.00
N LYS A 356 -13.94 -20.56 -6.72
CA LYS A 356 -15.26 -20.64 -7.37
C LYS A 356 -16.14 -19.40 -7.13
N GLN A 357 -15.88 -18.66 -6.06
CA GLN A 357 -16.55 -17.40 -5.73
C GLN A 357 -15.79 -16.16 -6.23
N GLY A 358 -14.73 -16.33 -7.03
CA GLY A 358 -13.95 -15.21 -7.57
C GLY A 358 -13.12 -14.47 -6.52
N LEU A 359 -12.76 -15.13 -5.41
CA LEU A 359 -11.94 -14.51 -4.37
C LEU A 359 -10.46 -14.66 -4.68
N TRP A 360 -9.77 -13.53 -4.75
CA TRP A 360 -8.31 -13.49 -4.81
C TRP A 360 -7.75 -13.66 -3.39
N GLN A 361 -6.80 -14.57 -3.23
CA GLN A 361 -6.06 -14.82 -1.99
C GLN A 361 -4.65 -14.24 -2.18
N LEU A 362 -4.31 -13.12 -1.53
CA LEU A 362 -3.00 -12.48 -1.69
C LEU A 362 -2.04 -12.95 -0.59
N VAL A 363 -2.35 -12.66 0.68
CA VAL A 363 -1.54 -12.88 1.90
C VAL A 363 -0.19 -12.16 1.89
N ASP A 364 0.58 -12.31 0.81
CA ASP A 364 1.89 -11.72 0.58
C ASP A 364 2.29 -11.83 -0.92
N TRP A 365 3.25 -11.02 -1.35
CA TRP A 365 3.90 -11.10 -2.66
C TRP A 365 4.94 -12.24 -2.72
N GLN A 366 4.47 -13.46 -2.47
CA GLN A 366 5.27 -14.69 -2.57
C GLN A 366 4.54 -15.68 -3.49
N GLU A 367 5.06 -15.85 -4.72
CA GLU A 367 4.42 -16.67 -5.75
C GLU A 367 4.27 -18.13 -5.32
N SER A 368 5.30 -18.66 -4.65
CA SER A 368 5.33 -20.05 -4.19
C SER A 368 4.44 -20.34 -2.97
N LEU A 369 3.83 -19.32 -2.36
CA LEU A 369 3.08 -19.48 -1.11
C LEU A 369 1.74 -20.22 -1.34
N ASP A 370 1.56 -21.35 -0.65
CA ASP A 370 0.24 -21.92 -0.42
C ASP A 370 -0.47 -21.15 0.71
N ARG A 371 -1.72 -20.75 0.47
CA ARG A 371 -2.43 -19.75 1.28
C ARG A 371 -3.48 -20.33 2.20
N GLN A 372 -3.74 -21.64 2.17
CA GLN A 372 -4.85 -22.24 2.94
C GLN A 372 -4.72 -21.99 4.44
N ALA A 373 -3.53 -22.23 5.01
CA ALA A 373 -3.28 -22.07 6.44
C ALA A 373 -3.31 -20.60 6.86
N SER A 374 -2.70 -19.71 6.07
CA SER A 374 -2.69 -18.28 6.37
C SER A 374 -4.09 -17.67 6.29
N GLU A 375 -4.88 -17.98 5.25
CA GLU A 375 -6.27 -17.52 5.12
C GLU A 375 -7.14 -18.01 6.29
N GLN A 376 -6.98 -19.28 6.70
CA GLN A 376 -7.64 -19.79 7.92
C GLN A 376 -7.31 -18.94 9.15
N GLY A 377 -6.03 -18.59 9.35
CA GLY A 377 -5.58 -17.74 10.44
C GLY A 377 -6.12 -16.32 10.34
N ILE A 378 -6.04 -15.69 9.17
CA ILE A 378 -6.55 -14.33 8.92
C ILE A 378 -8.04 -14.25 9.25
N TYR A 379 -8.84 -15.26 8.87
CA TYR A 379 -10.29 -15.22 9.09
C TYR A 379 -10.63 -15.38 10.57
N ILE A 380 -9.91 -16.26 11.28
CA ILE A 380 -10.05 -16.39 12.74
C ILE A 380 -9.65 -15.08 13.42
N PHE A 381 -8.53 -14.48 13.03
CA PHE A 381 -8.06 -13.19 13.54
C PHE A 381 -9.13 -12.11 13.34
N ALA A 382 -9.66 -11.94 12.12
CA ALA A 382 -10.67 -10.94 11.82
C ALA A 382 -12.00 -11.15 12.58
N LEU A 383 -12.43 -12.41 12.75
CA LEU A 383 -13.57 -12.75 13.59
C LEU A 383 -13.34 -12.39 15.06
N GLU A 384 -12.14 -12.64 15.59
CA GLU A 384 -11.77 -12.20 16.95
C GLU A 384 -11.84 -10.68 17.08
N GLN A 385 -11.25 -9.94 16.13
CA GLN A 385 -11.28 -8.46 16.13
C GLN A 385 -12.72 -7.93 16.06
N THR A 386 -13.56 -8.53 15.21
CA THR A 386 -14.96 -8.13 15.04
C THR A 386 -15.78 -8.42 16.31
N TYR A 387 -15.52 -9.54 16.98
CA TYR A 387 -16.19 -9.87 18.22
C TYR A 387 -15.74 -8.96 19.39
N GLN A 388 -14.48 -8.55 19.44
CA GLN A 388 -14.03 -7.55 20.41
C GLN A 388 -14.68 -6.18 20.14
N LEU A 389 -14.72 -5.74 18.89
CA LEU A 389 -15.44 -4.53 18.49
C LEU A 389 -16.92 -4.61 18.93
N ALA A 390 -17.57 -5.75 18.70
CA ALA A 390 -18.95 -5.96 19.13
C ALA A 390 -19.11 -5.81 20.65
N LYS A 391 -18.18 -6.36 21.44
CA LYS A 391 -18.19 -6.20 22.91
C LYS A 391 -18.05 -4.77 23.34
N THR A 392 -17.09 -4.04 22.77
CA THR A 392 -16.88 -2.62 23.11
C THR A 392 -18.12 -1.78 22.77
N LEU A 393 -18.85 -2.13 21.71
CA LEU A 393 -20.07 -1.42 21.29
C LEU A 393 -21.37 -1.93 21.95
N GLY A 394 -21.35 -2.99 22.75
CA GLY A 394 -22.56 -3.63 23.30
C GLY A 394 -23.44 -4.31 22.23
N LYS A 395 -22.82 -4.83 21.18
CA LYS A 395 -23.42 -5.38 19.95
C LYS A 395 -23.27 -6.90 19.81
N GLU A 396 -22.83 -7.60 20.86
CA GLU A 396 -22.53 -9.04 20.83
C GLU A 396 -23.73 -9.89 20.41
N LYS A 397 -24.95 -9.46 20.74
CA LYS A 397 -26.19 -10.15 20.36
C LYS A 397 -26.37 -10.23 18.84
N GLU A 398 -25.91 -9.23 18.10
CA GLU A 398 -26.00 -9.21 16.63
C GLU A 398 -25.03 -10.21 15.97
N VAL A 399 -24.01 -10.65 16.70
CA VAL A 399 -22.97 -11.58 16.23
C VAL A 399 -22.79 -12.78 17.17
N ALA A 400 -23.88 -13.22 17.82
CA ALA A 400 -23.84 -14.27 18.84
C ALA A 400 -23.28 -15.63 18.34
N HIS A 401 -23.31 -15.86 17.02
CA HIS A 401 -22.76 -17.06 16.39
C HIS A 401 -21.23 -17.04 16.24
N VAL A 402 -20.59 -15.86 16.29
CA VAL A 402 -19.16 -15.69 15.99
C VAL A 402 -18.25 -16.48 16.93
N PRO A 403 -18.45 -16.50 18.27
CA PRO A 403 -17.61 -17.32 19.16
C PRO A 403 -17.63 -18.82 18.82
N ALA A 404 -18.79 -19.34 18.41
CA ALA A 404 -18.92 -20.74 18.01
C ALA A 404 -18.20 -21.00 16.67
N LEU A 405 -18.33 -20.07 15.72
CA LEU A 405 -17.61 -20.12 14.44
C LEU A 405 -16.09 -20.09 14.63
N ILE A 406 -15.57 -19.19 15.47
CA ILE A 406 -14.14 -19.14 15.83
C ILE A 406 -13.68 -20.49 16.39
N LYS A 407 -14.43 -21.08 17.33
CA LYS A 407 -14.10 -22.38 17.91
C LYS A 407 -14.07 -23.49 16.85
N GLN A 408 -15.03 -23.51 15.94
CA GLN A 408 -15.08 -24.45 14.83
C GLN A 408 -13.86 -24.27 13.90
N MET A 409 -13.53 -23.04 13.53
CA MET A 409 -12.40 -22.75 12.67
C MET A 409 -11.06 -23.09 13.32
N LYS A 410 -10.87 -22.82 14.63
CA LYS A 410 -9.68 -23.26 15.36
C LYS A 410 -9.55 -24.78 15.36
N LYS A 411 -10.66 -25.51 15.49
CA LYS A 411 -10.67 -26.98 15.36
C LYS A 411 -10.26 -27.43 13.96
N GLY A 412 -10.76 -26.78 12.91
CA GLY A 412 -10.37 -27.01 11.52
C GLY A 412 -8.87 -26.76 11.30
N ALA A 413 -8.35 -25.64 11.82
CA ALA A 413 -6.94 -25.28 11.75
C ALA A 413 -6.01 -26.34 12.35
N MET A 414 -6.41 -27.01 13.44
CA MET A 414 -5.60 -28.08 14.04
C MET A 414 -5.42 -29.31 13.14
N LYS A 415 -6.21 -29.47 12.08
CA LYS A 415 -5.96 -30.52 11.06
C LYS A 415 -4.72 -30.23 10.21
N LEU A 416 -4.34 -28.96 10.11
CA LEU A 416 -3.14 -28.51 9.43
C LEU A 416 -1.89 -28.66 10.32
N TYR A 417 -2.03 -28.94 11.62
CA TYR A 417 -0.89 -29.14 12.50
C TYR A 417 -0.24 -30.50 12.23
N ASP A 418 0.99 -30.49 11.73
CA ASP A 418 1.81 -31.67 11.54
C ASP A 418 2.56 -32.01 12.83
N LYS A 419 2.16 -33.08 13.52
CA LYS A 419 2.77 -33.50 14.79
C LYS A 419 4.23 -33.94 14.64
N GLN A 420 4.63 -34.46 13.49
CA GLN A 420 6.01 -34.93 13.28
C GLN A 420 6.95 -33.76 13.01
N LYS A 421 6.52 -32.80 12.18
CA LYS A 421 7.28 -31.56 11.94
C LYS A 421 7.15 -30.56 13.09
N GLY A 422 6.10 -30.68 13.90
CA GLY A 422 5.79 -29.78 15.00
C GLY A 422 5.40 -28.37 14.55
N VAL A 423 4.83 -28.21 13.35
CA VAL A 423 4.42 -26.93 12.73
C VAL A 423 3.11 -27.10 11.95
N PHE A 424 2.47 -26.00 11.56
CA PHE A 424 1.33 -26.03 10.64
C PHE A 424 1.81 -26.16 9.19
N VAL A 425 1.11 -26.97 8.40
CA VAL A 425 1.34 -27.11 6.96
C VAL A 425 0.17 -26.54 6.17
N SER A 426 0.40 -26.17 4.91
CA SER A 426 -0.62 -25.58 4.04
C SER A 426 -0.77 -26.36 2.73
N GLY A 427 -2.01 -26.49 2.27
CA GLY A 427 -2.32 -27.05 0.96
C GLY A 427 -2.14 -28.56 0.83
N LYS A 428 -2.39 -29.06 -0.37
CA LYS A 428 -2.30 -30.48 -0.72
C LYS A 428 -0.87 -31.01 -0.55
N ASP A 429 0.13 -30.17 -0.83
CA ASP A 429 1.55 -30.52 -0.74
C ASP A 429 2.15 -30.35 0.66
N ARG A 430 1.33 -29.96 1.65
CA ARG A 430 1.75 -29.80 3.06
C ARG A 430 2.97 -28.88 3.19
N GLN A 431 2.93 -27.75 2.48
CA GLN A 431 3.98 -26.73 2.47
C GLN A 431 4.17 -26.14 3.87
N VAL A 432 5.41 -25.88 4.26
CA VAL A 432 5.76 -25.15 5.49
C VAL A 432 6.13 -23.72 5.09
N SER A 433 5.50 -22.72 5.71
CA SER A 433 5.76 -21.31 5.43
C SER A 433 5.71 -20.45 6.69
N TYR A 434 6.40 -19.32 6.67
CA TYR A 434 6.36 -18.31 7.73
C TYR A 434 4.92 -17.78 7.88
N ALA A 435 4.24 -17.49 6.76
CA ALA A 435 2.86 -17.02 6.73
C ALA A 435 1.92 -17.93 7.51
N SER A 436 2.03 -19.25 7.30
CA SER A 436 1.19 -20.25 7.99
C SER A 436 1.38 -20.18 9.50
N GLN A 437 2.62 -20.14 9.99
CA GLN A 437 2.87 -20.14 11.44
C GLN A 437 2.44 -18.81 12.06
N THR A 438 2.82 -17.69 11.43
CA THR A 438 2.51 -16.34 11.88
C THR A 438 1.02 -16.14 12.05
N TRP A 439 0.21 -16.44 11.03
CA TRP A 439 -1.23 -16.24 11.11
C TRP A 439 -1.92 -17.21 12.07
N MET A 440 -1.39 -18.42 12.27
CA MET A 440 -1.90 -19.35 13.30
C MET A 440 -1.62 -18.86 14.73
N VAL A 441 -0.46 -18.23 14.95
CA VAL A 441 -0.13 -17.56 16.23
C VAL A 441 -1.04 -16.36 16.47
N LEU A 442 -1.17 -15.46 15.49
CA LEU A 442 -2.00 -14.25 15.62
C LEU A 442 -3.49 -14.57 15.79
N ALA A 443 -3.96 -15.65 15.16
CA ALA A 443 -5.29 -16.21 15.35
C ALA A 443 -5.49 -16.92 16.70
N LYS A 444 -4.44 -17.00 17.54
CA LYS A 444 -4.44 -17.70 18.84
C LYS A 444 -5.00 -19.12 18.72
N THR A 445 -4.61 -19.83 17.65
CA THR A 445 -4.96 -21.25 17.48
C THR A 445 -4.15 -22.14 18.43
N VAL A 446 -2.97 -21.66 18.82
CA VAL A 446 -2.07 -22.26 19.80
C VAL A 446 -1.79 -21.28 20.94
N GLY A 447 -1.37 -21.80 22.09
CA GLY A 447 -0.93 -20.99 23.23
C GLY A 447 0.44 -20.35 23.00
N LYS A 448 0.83 -19.43 23.89
CA LYS A 448 2.07 -18.64 23.79
C LYS A 448 3.35 -19.49 23.61
N GLU A 449 3.50 -20.54 24.42
CA GLU A 449 4.69 -21.40 24.42
C GLU A 449 4.79 -22.21 23.13
N GLN A 450 3.70 -22.89 22.73
CA GLN A 450 3.65 -23.61 21.46
C GLN A 450 3.83 -22.66 20.27
N GLY A 451 3.27 -21.44 20.34
CA GLY A 451 3.47 -20.37 19.35
C GLY A 451 4.94 -20.03 19.16
N ARG A 452 5.68 -19.85 20.26
CA ARG A 452 7.14 -19.63 20.23
C ARG A 452 7.87 -20.80 19.58
N GLU A 453 7.50 -22.03 19.92
CA GLU A 453 8.12 -23.23 19.34
C GLU A 453 7.90 -23.33 17.83
N ILE A 454 6.68 -23.10 17.33
CA ILE A 454 6.40 -23.21 15.89
C ILE A 454 7.12 -22.11 15.10
N LEU A 455 7.21 -20.89 15.65
CA LEU A 455 7.97 -19.80 15.04
C LEU A 455 9.46 -20.13 15.00
N SER A 456 10.02 -20.60 16.12
CA SER A 456 11.43 -21.00 16.18
C SER A 456 11.76 -22.13 15.20
N ARG A 457 10.86 -23.12 15.05
CA ARG A 457 11.03 -24.22 14.09
C ARG A 457 10.99 -23.74 12.64
N VAL A 458 10.02 -22.90 12.26
CA VAL A 458 9.93 -22.42 10.87
C VAL A 458 11.09 -21.48 10.52
N PHE A 459 11.58 -20.68 11.47
CA PHE A 459 12.73 -19.80 11.24
C PHE A 459 14.04 -20.56 11.05
N ALA A 460 14.15 -21.76 11.63
CA ALA A 460 15.29 -22.66 11.47
C ALA A 460 15.19 -23.54 10.20
N ASP A 461 14.03 -23.60 9.55
CA ASP A 461 13.83 -24.42 8.36
C ASP A 461 14.21 -23.66 7.09
N ALA A 462 15.37 -23.99 6.53
CA ALA A 462 15.86 -23.40 5.27
C ALA A 462 14.96 -23.67 4.06
N LYS A 463 14.06 -24.68 4.13
CA LYS A 463 13.09 -24.99 3.06
C LYS A 463 11.74 -24.30 3.26
N ALA A 464 11.52 -23.64 4.40
CA ALA A 464 10.27 -22.94 4.62
C ALA A 464 10.14 -21.75 3.68
N VAL A 465 8.94 -21.55 3.14
CA VAL A 465 8.65 -20.38 2.32
C VAL A 465 8.68 -19.13 3.19
N LYS A 466 9.60 -18.22 2.86
CA LYS A 466 9.82 -16.94 3.55
C LYS A 466 8.86 -15.85 3.04
N PRO A 467 8.62 -14.79 3.83
CA PRO A 467 7.88 -13.63 3.34
C PRO A 467 8.55 -13.00 2.11
N GLY A 468 7.74 -12.55 1.16
CA GLY A 468 8.15 -11.83 -0.05
C GLY A 468 8.10 -10.31 0.07
N SER A 469 7.50 -9.76 1.13
CA SER A 469 7.43 -8.32 1.34
C SER A 469 7.51 -7.91 2.82
N PRO A 470 7.86 -6.65 3.11
CA PRO A 470 7.77 -6.09 4.47
C PRO A 470 6.37 -6.17 5.09
N TYR A 471 5.31 -6.23 4.27
CA TYR A 471 3.92 -6.40 4.73
C TYR A 471 3.76 -7.65 5.60
N LEU A 472 4.17 -8.83 5.11
CA LEU A 472 4.06 -10.04 5.91
C LEU A 472 5.08 -10.05 7.07
N TYR A 473 6.26 -9.44 6.90
CA TYR A 473 7.22 -9.29 8.00
C TYR A 473 6.64 -8.51 9.18
N HIS A 474 5.78 -7.51 8.98
CA HIS A 474 5.06 -6.87 10.09
C HIS A 474 4.38 -7.91 11.00
N TYR A 475 3.57 -8.78 10.41
CA TYR A 475 2.84 -9.81 11.14
C TYR A 475 3.76 -10.83 11.79
N VAL A 476 4.89 -11.17 11.15
CA VAL A 476 5.93 -12.02 11.75
C VAL A 476 6.47 -11.38 13.03
N ILE A 477 6.82 -10.08 12.99
CA ILE A 477 7.31 -9.36 14.17
C ILE A 477 6.23 -9.30 15.26
N GLN A 478 4.97 -9.04 14.92
CA GLN A 478 3.88 -9.05 15.89
C GLN A 478 3.71 -10.42 16.54
N ALA A 479 3.78 -11.52 15.77
CA ALA A 479 3.69 -12.88 16.30
C ALA A 479 4.86 -13.22 17.24
N MET A 480 6.07 -12.74 16.94
CA MET A 480 7.23 -12.87 17.81
C MET A 480 7.04 -12.10 19.13
N VAL A 481 6.54 -10.87 19.06
CA VAL A 481 6.23 -10.06 20.26
C VAL A 481 5.17 -10.76 21.13
N ASP A 482 4.06 -11.21 20.53
CA ASP A 482 2.96 -11.88 21.24
C ASP A 482 3.41 -13.19 21.91
N THR A 483 4.37 -13.89 21.31
CA THR A 483 4.96 -15.12 21.86
C THR A 483 6.16 -14.88 22.79
N GLY A 484 6.49 -13.62 23.07
CA GLY A 484 7.56 -13.21 23.97
C GLY A 484 8.97 -13.47 23.44
N MET A 485 9.16 -13.52 22.12
CA MET A 485 10.44 -13.57 21.42
C MET A 485 11.00 -12.15 21.18
N GLY A 486 11.01 -11.32 22.24
CA GLY A 486 11.30 -9.88 22.09
C GLY A 486 12.71 -9.59 21.59
N LYS A 487 13.71 -10.34 22.05
CA LYS A 487 15.10 -10.18 21.60
C LYS A 487 15.21 -10.52 20.11
N GLU A 488 14.64 -11.64 19.70
CA GLU A 488 14.62 -12.10 18.32
C GLU A 488 13.85 -11.13 17.42
N ALA A 489 12.75 -10.56 17.91
CA ALA A 489 11.96 -9.56 17.19
C ALA A 489 12.77 -8.28 16.92
N LYS A 490 13.50 -7.79 17.94
CA LYS A 490 14.41 -6.63 17.81
C LYS A 490 15.48 -6.90 16.77
N GLU A 491 16.13 -8.06 16.82
CA GLU A 491 17.17 -8.44 15.85
C GLU A 491 16.60 -8.62 14.44
N ALA A 492 15.41 -9.21 14.29
CA ALA A 492 14.74 -9.31 12.99
C ALA A 492 14.43 -7.93 12.39
N VAL A 493 13.95 -6.97 13.21
CA VAL A 493 13.75 -5.58 12.75
C VAL A 493 15.06 -4.95 12.29
N LYS A 494 16.12 -5.08 13.09
CA LYS A 494 17.45 -4.52 12.76
C LYS A 494 18.05 -5.14 11.51
N ASN A 495 17.92 -6.45 11.33
CA ASN A 495 18.49 -7.14 10.17
C ASN A 495 17.73 -6.81 8.88
N TYR A 496 16.40 -6.86 8.91
CA TYR A 496 15.59 -6.67 7.72
C TYR A 496 15.49 -5.19 7.31
N TRP A 497 14.96 -4.33 8.19
CA TRP A 497 14.82 -2.90 7.88
C TRP A 497 16.14 -2.14 7.98
N GLY A 498 17.02 -2.52 8.92
CA GLY A 498 18.36 -1.95 8.96
C GLY A 498 19.19 -2.29 7.73
N GLY A 499 18.91 -3.41 7.06
CA GLY A 499 19.49 -3.72 5.74
C GLY A 499 19.11 -2.69 4.67
N MET A 500 17.85 -2.26 4.61
CA MET A 500 17.42 -1.18 3.72
C MET A 500 18.08 0.16 4.09
N VAL A 501 18.16 0.50 5.39
CA VAL A 501 18.84 1.71 5.87
C VAL A 501 20.31 1.72 5.45
N GLN A 502 21.03 0.60 5.64
CA GLN A 502 22.44 0.46 5.26
C GLN A 502 22.66 0.52 3.75
N LYS A 503 21.65 0.10 2.97
CA LYS A 503 21.61 0.25 1.51
C LYS A 503 21.26 1.68 1.05
N GLY A 504 21.03 2.61 1.98
CA GLY A 504 20.80 4.03 1.70
C GLY A 504 19.33 4.42 1.46
N ALA A 505 18.37 3.64 1.97
CA ALA A 505 16.96 3.95 1.86
C ALA A 505 16.58 5.23 2.62
N ASP A 506 16.04 6.24 1.91
CA ASP A 506 15.40 7.41 2.51
C ASP A 506 13.98 7.09 3.01
N THR A 507 13.32 6.14 2.33
CA THR A 507 11.99 5.59 2.60
C THR A 507 12.03 4.08 2.44
N PHE A 508 11.16 3.35 3.14
CA PHE A 508 11.10 1.90 3.03
C PHE A 508 10.34 1.44 1.79
N TRP A 509 10.83 0.35 1.20
CA TRP A 509 10.44 -0.13 -0.12
C TRP A 509 9.27 -1.09 -0.07
N GLU A 510 8.46 -1.15 -1.12
CA GLU A 510 7.32 -2.05 -1.26
C GLU A 510 7.71 -3.52 -1.17
N VAL A 511 8.79 -3.88 -1.85
CA VAL A 511 9.37 -5.22 -1.87
C VAL A 511 10.84 -5.13 -1.54
N TYR A 512 11.33 -6.09 -0.75
CA TYR A 512 12.72 -6.17 -0.36
C TYR A 512 13.10 -7.61 -0.11
N ASP A 513 14.14 -8.06 -0.79
CA ASP A 513 14.81 -9.32 -0.53
C ASP A 513 16.28 -8.99 -0.20
N PRO A 514 16.77 -9.31 1.01
CA PRO A 514 18.18 -9.10 1.36
C PRO A 514 19.16 -9.72 0.36
N ASP A 515 18.76 -10.81 -0.31
CA ASP A 515 19.58 -11.59 -1.23
C ASP A 515 19.34 -11.22 -2.72
N ASN A 516 18.36 -10.36 -3.02
CA ASN A 516 18.04 -9.94 -4.38
C ASN A 516 17.57 -8.47 -4.47
N ASP A 517 18.51 -7.59 -4.79
CA ASP A 517 18.26 -6.15 -4.93
C ASP A 517 17.32 -5.76 -6.07
N PHE A 518 17.11 -6.65 -7.04
CA PHE A 518 16.26 -6.41 -8.22
C PHE A 518 14.91 -7.13 -8.15
N ILE A 519 14.54 -7.66 -6.98
CA ILE A 519 13.25 -8.32 -6.79
C ILE A 519 12.10 -7.41 -7.22
N SER A 520 11.19 -7.93 -8.03
CA SER A 520 10.01 -7.18 -8.48
C SER A 520 8.88 -8.16 -8.82
N PRO A 521 7.70 -8.05 -8.18
CA PRO A 521 6.52 -8.80 -8.59
C PRO A 521 6.00 -8.33 -9.97
N TYR A 522 6.51 -7.20 -10.46
CA TYR A 522 6.15 -6.58 -11.73
C TYR A 522 7.15 -6.84 -12.84
N GLN A 523 8.11 -7.75 -12.63
CA GLN A 523 9.20 -8.11 -13.57
C GLN A 523 10.18 -6.97 -13.91
N PHE A 524 10.04 -5.79 -13.30
CA PHE A 524 10.87 -4.64 -13.61
C PHE A 524 11.06 -3.71 -12.40
N ALA A 525 12.22 -3.82 -11.74
CA ALA A 525 12.50 -3.11 -10.49
C ALA A 525 12.28 -1.58 -10.52
N PRO A 526 12.56 -0.83 -11.61
CA PRO A 526 12.25 0.61 -11.64
C PRO A 526 10.77 0.97 -11.41
N VAL A 527 9.83 0.04 -11.64
CA VAL A 527 8.40 0.29 -11.42
C VAL A 527 7.91 -0.06 -10.00
N ASN A 528 8.75 -0.70 -9.19
CA ASN A 528 8.46 -0.90 -7.75
C ASN A 528 8.32 0.46 -7.06
N SER A 529 7.55 0.53 -5.98
CA SER A 529 7.55 1.72 -5.12
C SER A 529 8.70 1.66 -4.11
N TYR A 530 9.56 2.69 -4.09
CA TYR A 530 10.62 2.82 -3.08
C TYR A 530 10.19 3.72 -1.90
N CYS A 531 8.94 4.16 -1.87
CA CYS A 531 8.26 4.67 -0.70
C CYS A 531 6.91 3.96 -0.56
N HIS A 532 6.81 2.95 0.30
CA HIS A 532 5.58 2.18 0.46
C HIS A 532 5.21 2.01 1.93
N ALA A 533 4.01 2.48 2.28
CA ALA A 533 3.64 2.74 3.66
C ALA A 533 3.50 1.47 4.50
N TRP A 534 3.11 0.34 3.89
CA TRP A 534 3.06 -0.94 4.60
C TRP A 534 4.41 -1.41 5.17
N SER A 535 5.51 -0.80 4.72
CA SER A 535 6.88 -1.13 5.12
C SER A 535 7.37 -0.24 6.25
N CYS A 536 6.59 0.78 6.64
CA CYS A 536 6.98 1.71 7.69
C CYS A 536 6.73 1.19 9.11
N THR A 537 6.15 0.00 9.27
CA THR A 537 5.68 -0.51 10.56
C THR A 537 6.71 -0.79 11.66
N PRO A 538 8.05 -0.84 11.45
CA PRO A 538 8.99 -0.85 12.57
C PRO A 538 8.75 0.25 13.60
N ILE A 539 8.30 1.42 13.17
CA ILE A 539 7.99 2.54 14.06
C ILE A 539 6.92 2.21 15.11
N TYR A 540 5.90 1.46 14.70
CA TYR A 540 4.86 0.99 15.60
C TYR A 540 5.48 0.11 16.69
N PHE A 541 6.34 -0.86 16.33
CA PHE A 541 6.97 -1.74 17.30
C PHE A 541 7.93 -1.02 18.24
N ILE A 542 8.82 -0.19 17.66
CA ILE A 542 9.83 0.56 18.41
C ILE A 542 9.17 1.46 19.46
N ARG A 543 8.03 2.07 19.14
CA ARG A 543 7.35 3.04 20.00
C ARG A 543 6.32 2.41 20.94
N LYS A 544 5.60 1.37 20.51
CA LYS A 544 4.61 0.67 21.32
C LYS A 544 5.23 -0.23 22.38
N TYR A 545 6.38 -0.86 22.07
CA TYR A 545 7.07 -1.81 22.95
C TYR A 545 8.48 -1.31 23.32
N PRO A 546 8.61 -0.15 23.98
CA PRO A 546 9.91 0.44 24.30
C PRO A 546 10.78 -0.48 25.18
N GLU A 547 10.18 -1.33 26.01
CA GLU A 547 10.87 -2.34 26.81
C GLU A 547 11.56 -3.44 25.99
N ILE A 548 11.08 -3.69 24.77
CA ILE A 548 11.68 -4.64 23.84
C ILE A 548 12.69 -3.93 22.95
N PHE A 549 12.31 -2.79 22.36
CA PHE A 549 13.08 -2.19 21.27
C PHE A 549 13.99 -1.04 21.71
N GLN A 550 13.68 -0.29 22.76
CA GLN A 550 14.46 0.90 23.15
C GLN A 550 15.46 0.63 24.28
N LYS A 551 15.28 -0.44 25.05
CA LYS A 551 16.20 -0.87 26.11
C LYS A 551 17.45 -1.58 25.60
#